data_AF-A0A838R0E6-F1
#
_entry.id   AF-A0A838R0E6-F1
#
_cell.length_a   1.000
_cell.length_b   1.000
_cell.length_c   1.000
_cell.angle_alpha   90.00
_cell.angle_beta   90.00
_cell.angle_gamma   90.00
#
_symmetry.space_group_name_H-M   'P 1'
#
loop_
_entity.id
_entity.type
_entity.pdbx_description
1 polymer ?
#
loop_
_entity_poly.entity_id
_entity_poly.type
_entity_poly.pdbx_seq_one_letter_code
_entity_poly.pdbx_strand_id
1 'polypeptide(L)' 'MNDPDVNSLIMAATERQLAVAALQKKYERSESVPTEQLVADMRELLATERVVLDAIITLFVKLGHSEAAPPHESSH' A
#
# COMPACT_ATOMS: atom_id res chain seq x y z
N MET A 1 15.41 -7.21 2.93
CA MET A 1 14.04 -6.75 2.60
C MET A 1 13.35 -7.93 1.93
N ASN A 2 12.24 -8.41 2.49
CA ASN A 2 11.42 -9.41 1.81
C ASN A 2 10.86 -8.79 0.53
N ASP A 3 10.92 -9.54 -0.55
CA ASP A 3 10.34 -9.10 -1.80
C ASP A 3 8.82 -8.95 -1.63
N PRO A 4 8.23 -7.82 -2.06
CA PRO A 4 6.79 -7.66 -1.99
C PRO A 4 6.16 -8.71 -2.91
N ASP A 5 5.28 -9.55 -2.35
CA ASP A 5 4.46 -10.52 -3.08
C ASP A 5 2.98 -10.11 -3.03
N VAL A 6 2.18 -10.69 -3.92
CA VAL A 6 0.76 -10.34 -4.07
C VAL A 6 -0.04 -10.61 -2.79
N ASN A 7 0.25 -11.68 -2.03
CA ASN A 7 -0.45 -11.96 -0.77
C ASN A 7 -0.11 -10.92 0.29
N SER A 8 1.16 -10.51 0.39
CA SER A 8 1.58 -9.42 1.28
C SER A 8 0.87 -8.10 0.94
N LEU A 9 0.66 -7.81 -0.35
CA LEU A 9 -0.11 -6.64 -0.80
C LEU A 9 -1.61 -6.74 -0.45
N ILE A 10 -2.22 -7.92 -0.61
CA ILE A 10 -3.63 -8.15 -0.24
C ILE A 10 -3.83 -7.96 1.28
N MET A 11 -2.90 -8.46 2.10
CA MET A 11 -2.93 -8.26 3.54
C MET A 11 -2.81 -6.78 3.90
N ALA A 12 -1.84 -6.07 3.34
CA ALA A 12 -1.65 -4.63 3.56
C ALA A 12 -2.88 -3.81 3.12
N ALA A 13 -3.53 -4.18 2.01
CA ALA A 13 -4.77 -3.55 1.55
C ALA A 13 -5.94 -3.80 2.52
N THR A 14 -6.01 -4.99 3.11
CA THR A 14 -7.05 -5.35 4.10
C THR A 14 -6.85 -4.58 5.41
N GLU A 15 -5.63 -4.56 5.95
CA GLU A 15 -5.28 -3.80 7.15
C GLU A 15 -5.59 -2.31 6.97
N ARG A 16 -5.27 -1.77 5.80
CA ARG A 16 -5.62 -0.40 5.41
C ARG A 16 -7.13 -0.15 5.43
N GLN A 17 -7.94 -1.03 4.84
CA GLN A 17 -9.40 -0.86 4.84
C GLN A 17 -9.96 -0.85 6.26
N LEU A 18 -9.43 -1.69 7.15
CA LEU A 18 -9.82 -1.71 8.56
C LEU A 18 -9.44 -0.41 9.28
N ALA A 19 -8.24 0.12 9.04
CA ALA A 19 -7.79 1.39 9.62
C ALA A 19 -8.66 2.57 9.15
N VAL A 20 -8.98 2.65 7.85
CA VAL A 20 -9.88 3.67 7.28
C VAL A 20 -11.27 3.57 7.92
N ALA A 21 -11.84 2.36 8.03
CA ALA A 21 -13.16 2.16 8.61
C ALA A 21 -13.20 2.53 10.10
N ALA A 22 -12.15 2.20 10.87
CA ALA A 22 -12.02 2.60 12.26
C ALA A 22 -11.95 4.14 12.39
N LEU A 23 -11.22 4.78 11.48
CA LEU A 23 -11.11 6.24 11.44
C LEU A 23 -12.45 6.90 11.12
N GLN A 24 -13.14 6.44 10.07
CA GLN A 24 -14.48 6.95 9.71
C GLN A 24 -15.45 6.85 10.89
N LYS A 25 -15.49 5.69 11.56
CA LYS A 25 -16.33 5.48 12.75
C LYS A 25 -15.96 6.39 13.93
N LYS A 26 -14.68 6.71 14.12
CA LYS A 26 -14.21 7.68 15.12
C LYS A 26 -14.77 9.07 14.82
N TYR A 27 -14.73 9.49 13.55
CA TYR A 27 -15.22 10.80 13.11
C TYR A 27 -16.75 10.91 13.13
N GLU A 28 -17.48 9.86 12.77
CA GLU A 28 -18.94 9.82 12.85
C GLU A 28 -19.50 10.03 14.27
N ARG A 29 -18.74 9.60 15.28
CA ARG A 29 -19.14 9.68 16.69
C ARG A 29 -18.66 10.95 17.39
N SER A 30 -17.86 11.77 16.71
CA SER A 30 -17.24 12.94 17.30
C SER A 30 -18.08 14.18 16.97
N GLU A 31 -18.63 14.85 17.99
CA GLU A 31 -19.39 16.11 17.82
C GLU A 31 -18.51 17.26 17.33
N SER A 32 -17.22 17.25 17.67
CA SER A 32 -16.20 18.11 17.06
C SER A 32 -14.86 17.40 17.10
N VAL A 33 -14.07 17.51 16.02
CA VAL A 33 -12.69 17.04 16.00
C VAL A 33 -11.76 18.23 15.81
N PRO A 34 -10.78 18.43 16.71
CA PRO A 34 -9.76 19.45 16.53
C PRO A 34 -9.06 19.29 15.18
N THR A 35 -8.86 20.40 14.47
CA THR A 35 -8.25 20.38 13.13
C THR A 35 -6.86 19.75 13.15
N GLU A 36 -6.09 19.95 14.23
CA GLU A 36 -4.76 19.35 14.40
C GLU A 36 -4.83 17.82 14.44
N GLN A 37 -5.85 17.26 15.12
CA GLN A 37 -6.05 15.81 15.18
C GLN A 37 -6.46 15.26 13.82
N LEU A 38 -7.32 15.98 13.08
CA LEU A 38 -7.69 15.60 11.71
C LEU A 38 -6.48 15.59 10.79
N VAL A 39 -5.62 16.61 10.88
CA VAL A 39 -4.40 16.68 10.08
C VAL A 39 -3.42 15.56 10.44
N ALA A 40 -3.28 15.23 11.72
CA ALA A 40 -2.43 14.13 12.16
C ALA A 40 -2.93 12.78 11.64
N ASP A 41 -4.21 12.48 11.83
CA ASP A 41 -4.84 11.24 11.37
C ASP A 41 -4.74 11.08 9.84
N MET A 42 -4.94 12.16 9.07
CA MET A 42 -4.79 12.14 7.62
C MET A 42 -3.34 11.92 7.17
N ARG A 43 -2.36 12.51 7.88
CA ARG A 43 -0.94 12.31 7.57
C ARG A 43 -0.51 10.87 7.78
N GLU A 44 -0.99 10.24 8.85
CA GLU A 44 -0.73 8.83 9.13
C GLU A 44 -1.32 7.92 8.04
N LEU A 45 -2.54 8.23 7.60
CA LEU A 45 -3.21 7.49 6.52
C LEU A 45 -2.45 7.59 5.19
N LEU A 46 -2.01 8.80 4.82
CA LEU A 46 -1.21 9.05 3.60
C LEU A 46 0.18 8.40 3.67
N ALA A 47 0.80 8.37 4.85
CA ALA A 47 2.09 7.69 5.03
C ALA A 47 1.97 6.19 4.76
N THR A 48 0.88 5.58 5.25
CA THR A 48 0.57 4.16 4.99
C THR A 48 0.28 3.91 3.51
N GLU A 49 -0.45 4.81 2.84
CA GLU A 49 -0.67 4.73 1.37
C GLU A 49 0.61 4.71 0.58
N ARG A 50 1.55 5.58 0.93
CA ARG A 50 2.81 5.69 0.20
C ARG A 50 3.58 4.37 0.23
N VAL A 51 3.66 3.72 1.39
CA VAL A 51 4.37 2.43 1.52
C VAL A 51 3.72 1.34 0.65
N VAL A 52 2.39 1.28 0.64
CA VAL A 52 1.65 0.32 -0.19
C VAL A 52 1.85 0.61 -1.68
N LEU A 53 1.78 1.87 -2.09
CA LEU A 53 2.02 2.28 -3.47
C LEU A 53 3.44 1.97 -3.92
N ASP A 54 4.46 2.23 -3.09
CA ASP A 54 5.86 1.89 -3.39
C ASP A 54 6.04 0.37 -3.56
N ALA A 55 5.36 -0.45 -2.74
CA ALA A 55 5.38 -1.90 -2.85
C ALA A 55 4.69 -2.40 -4.14
N ILE A 56 3.55 -1.80 -4.52
CA ILE A 56 2.86 -2.08 -5.79
C ILE A 56 3.76 -1.74 -6.97
N ILE A 57 4.34 -0.52 -7.00
CA ILE A 57 5.24 -0.09 -8.07
C ILE A 57 6.42 -1.05 -8.21
N THR A 58 7.02 -1.45 -7.08
CA THR A 58 8.12 -2.42 -7.05
C THR A 58 7.71 -3.75 -7.67
N LEU A 59 6.52 -4.26 -7.34
CA LEU A 59 5.98 -5.49 -7.92
C LEU A 59 5.78 -5.35 -9.44
N PHE A 60 5.17 -4.26 -9.89
CA PHE A 60 4.94 -4.00 -11.32
C PHE A 60 6.24 -3.91 -12.12
N VAL A 61 7.24 -3.21 -11.59
CA VAL A 61 8.57 -3.11 -12.23
C VAL A 61 9.23 -4.49 -12.34
N LYS A 62 9.11 -5.33 -11.32
CA LYS A 62 9.66 -6.70 -11.34
C LYS A 62 8.93 -7.61 -12.34
N LEU A 63 7.61 -7.54 -12.39
CA LEU A 63 6.81 -8.30 -13.34
C LEU A 63 7.12 -7.87 -14.78
N GLY A 64 7.21 -6.56 -15.05
CA GLY A 64 7.60 -6.04 -16.36
C GLY A 64 9.01 -6.42 -16.80
N HIS A 65 9.98 -6.48 -15.88
CA HIS A 65 11.32 -6.97 -16.19
C HIS A 65 11.39 -8.50 -16.39
N SER A 66 10.48 -9.26 -15.76
CA SER A 66 10.43 -10.73 -15.92
C SER A 66 9.86 -11.15 -17.28
N GLU A 67 8.97 -10.35 -17.88
CA GLU A 67 8.49 -10.55 -19.27
C GLU A 67 9.51 -10.11 -20.34
N ALA A 68 10.43 -9.20 -20.02
CA ALA A 68 11.36 -8.61 -20.99
C ALA A 68 12.66 -9.42 -21.20
N ALA A 69 12.88 -10.53 -20.50
CA ALA A 69 14.07 -11.35 -20.69
C ALA A 69 13.97 -12.12 -22.02
N PRO A 70 14.81 -11.83 -23.04
CA PRO A 70 14.83 -12.65 -24.25
C PRO A 70 15.28 -14.06 -23.88
N PRO A 71 14.72 -15.11 -24.53
CA PRO A 71 15.22 -16.46 -24.32
C PRO A 71 16.68 -16.47 -24.74
N HIS A 72 17.58 -16.86 -23.83
CA HIS A 72 18.94 -17.21 -24.19
C HIS A 72 18.88 -18.30 -25.26
N GLU A 73 19.17 -17.94 -26.52
CA GLU A 73 19.50 -18.89 -27.56
C GLU A 73 20.64 -19.76 -27.03
N SER A 74 20.29 -21.01 -26.71
CA SER A 74 21.26 -22.05 -26.38
C SER A 74 21.90 -22.46 -27.71
N SER A 75 23.01 -21.80 -28.06
CA SER A 75 23.88 -22.28 -29.14
C SER A 75 24.62 -23.53 -28.65
N HIS A 76 24.21 -24.70 -29.13
CA HIS A 76 25.03 -25.91 -29.17
C HIS A 76 24.63 -26.78 -30.36
#